data_AF-A0A1S7QED8-F1
#
_entry.id   AF-A0A1S7QED8-F1
#
_cell.length_a   1.000
_cell.length_b   1.000
_cell.length_c   1.000
_cell.angle_alpha   90.00
_cell.angle_beta   90.00
_cell.angle_gamma   90.00
#
_symmetry.space_group_name_H-M   'P 1'
#
loop_
_entity.id
_entity.type
_entity.pdbx_description
1 polymer ?
#
loop_
_entity_poly.entity_id
_entity_poly.type
_entity_poly.pdbx_seq_one_letter_code
_entity_poly.pdbx_strand_id
1 'polypeptide(L)'
;MSTASVPLPNWITYGLLPLLNVVTAFLISGLVVWSIGESPLAALRLLIEGALGRGDAIGFTLFYTTSFIFTGLSVARGLPCRPVQYRFGRSGLYWRGWVLRWWRWRLIVTCRGM
;
A
#
# COMPACT_ATOMS: atom_id res chain seq x y z
N MET A 1 -4.03 -31.66 -8.88
CA MET A 1 -2.73 -31.19 -9.41
C MET A 1 -2.36 -29.93 -8.64
N SER A 2 -1.65 -30.08 -7.53
CA SER A 2 -1.21 -28.93 -6.72
C SER A 2 -0.10 -28.23 -7.49
N THR A 3 -0.36 -27.02 -7.99
CA THR A 3 0.69 -26.18 -8.56
C THR A 3 1.75 -26.00 -7.47
N ALA A 4 2.93 -26.58 -7.67
CA ALA A 4 4.08 -26.34 -6.80
C ALA A 4 4.22 -24.82 -6.70
N SER A 5 3.95 -24.27 -5.51
CA SER A 5 4.16 -22.87 -5.24
C SER A 5 5.66 -22.67 -5.25
N VAL A 6 6.20 -22.37 -6.43
CA VAL A 6 7.57 -21.88 -6.59
C VAL A 6 7.71 -20.77 -5.56
N PRO A 7 8.65 -20.89 -4.59
CA PRO A 7 8.85 -19.86 -3.60
C PRO A 7 9.14 -18.57 -4.37
N LEU A 8 8.19 -17.61 -4.28
CA LEU A 8 8.34 -16.36 -5.00
C LEU A 8 9.61 -15.69 -4.47
N PRO A 9 10.58 -15.41 -5.36
CA PRO A 9 11.83 -14.79 -4.95
C PRO A 9 11.54 -13.50 -4.17
N ASN A 10 12.15 -13.33 -3.00
CA ASN A 10 11.79 -12.29 -2.03
C ASN A 10 11.78 -10.86 -2.62
N TRP A 11 12.62 -10.56 -3.61
CA TRP A 11 12.64 -9.30 -4.35
C TRP A 11 11.33 -8.99 -5.11
N ILE A 12 10.58 -10.02 -5.56
CA ILE A 12 9.25 -9.84 -6.17
C ILE A 12 8.25 -9.39 -5.12
N THR A 13 8.32 -9.97 -3.92
CA THR A 13 7.41 -9.66 -2.82
C THR A 13 7.68 -8.27 -2.22
N TYR A 14 8.94 -7.86 -2.12
CA TYR A 14 9.34 -6.58 -1.54
C TYR A 14 9.35 -5.40 -2.52
N GLY A 15 9.65 -5.64 -3.81
CA GLY A 15 9.78 -4.57 -4.81
C GLY A 15 8.70 -4.61 -5.88
N LEU A 16 8.54 -5.76 -6.53
CA LEU A 16 7.68 -5.87 -7.72
C LEU A 16 6.18 -5.77 -7.38
N LEU A 17 5.72 -6.44 -6.32
CA LEU A 17 4.32 -6.41 -5.88
C LEU A 17 3.85 -4.99 -5.50
N PRO A 18 4.60 -4.24 -4.66
CA PRO A 18 4.25 -2.86 -4.34
C PRO A 18 4.25 -1.95 -5.57
N LEU A 19 5.23 -2.10 -6.46
CA LEU A 19 5.35 -1.28 -7.66
C LEU A 19 4.18 -1.53 -8.62
N LEU A 20 3.81 -2.80 -8.84
CA LEU A 20 2.62 -3.16 -9.60
C LEU A 20 1.34 -2.57 -9.00
N ASN A 21 1.22 -2.52 -7.68
CA ASN A 21 0.07 -1.92 -7.01
C ASN A 21 -0.01 -0.41 -7.27
N VAL A 22 1.11 0.31 -7.12
CA VAL A 22 1.17 1.75 -7.41
C VAL A 22 0.87 2.04 -8.89
N VAL A 23 1.42 1.27 -9.81
CA VAL A 23 1.14 1.41 -11.25
C VAL A 23 -0.33 1.14 -11.56
N THR A 24 -0.90 0.07 -11.02
CA THR A 24 -2.31 -0.26 -11.22
C THR A 24 -3.22 0.83 -10.64
N ALA A 25 -2.91 1.31 -9.44
CA ALA A 25 -3.63 2.40 -8.80
C ALA A 25 -3.54 3.70 -9.63
N PHE A 26 -2.37 4.00 -10.21
CA PHE A 26 -2.16 5.16 -11.07
C PHE A 26 -2.95 5.06 -12.39
N LEU A 27 -3.00 3.87 -12.99
CA LEU A 27 -3.82 3.63 -14.19
C LEU A 27 -5.30 3.82 -13.90
N ILE A 28 -5.80 3.24 -12.80
CA ILE A 28 -7.21 3.36 -12.41
C ILE A 28 -7.55 4.82 -12.05
N SER A 29 -6.74 5.48 -11.23
CA SER A 29 -6.98 6.88 -10.84
C SER A 29 -6.86 7.83 -12.03
N GLY A 30 -5.88 7.63 -12.92
CA GLY A 30 -5.72 8.40 -14.14
C GLY A 30 -6.92 8.26 -15.08
N LEU A 31 -7.48 7.05 -15.20
CA LEU A 31 -8.66 6.78 -16.02
C LEU A 31 -9.93 7.43 -15.43
N VAL A 32 -10.06 7.43 -14.10
CA VAL A 32 -11.13 8.15 -13.39
C VAL A 32 -11.02 9.66 -13.59
N VAL A 33 -9.81 10.24 -13.46
CA VAL A 33 -9.60 11.68 -13.68
C VAL A 33 -9.88 12.07 -15.14
N TRP A 34 -9.45 11.23 -16.09
CA TRP A 34 -9.76 11.44 -17.49
C TRP A 34 -11.28 11.39 -17.78
N SER A 35 -12.02 10.56 -17.05
CA SER A 35 -13.49 10.48 -17.15
C SER A 35 -14.20 11.76 -16.68
N ILE A 36 -13.54 12.58 -15.84
CA ILE A 36 -14.03 13.88 -15.37
C ILE A 36 -13.75 14.99 -16.40
N GLY A 37 -12.98 14.69 -17.47
CA GLY A 37 -12.59 15.66 -18.50
C GLY A 37 -11.34 16.47 -18.16
N GLU A 38 -10.73 16.21 -16.99
CA GLU A 38 -9.47 16.81 -16.58
C GLU A 38 -8.28 15.99 -17.07
N SER A 39 -7.15 16.65 -17.34
CA SER A 39 -5.95 15.94 -17.77
C SER A 39 -5.21 15.36 -16.55
N PRO A 40 -5.07 14.02 -16.44
CA PRO A 40 -4.39 13.41 -15.29
C PRO A 40 -2.93 13.86 -15.17
N LEU A 41 -2.30 14.23 -16.29
CA LEU A 41 -0.96 14.81 -16.30
C LEU A 41 -0.92 16.24 -15.74
N ALA A 42 -1.95 17.08 -15.94
CA ALA A 42 -1.98 18.41 -15.31
C ALA A 42 -2.24 18.30 -13.81
N ALA A 43 -3.14 17.40 -13.39
CA ALA A 43 -3.35 17.12 -11.97
C ALA A 43 -2.04 16.66 -11.28
N LEU A 44 -1.26 15.81 -11.95
CA LEU A 44 0.06 15.40 -11.46
C LEU A 44 1.05 16.57 -11.39
N ARG A 45 1.07 17.45 -12.39
CA ARG A 45 1.92 18.66 -12.36
C ARG A 45 1.57 19.58 -11.20
N LEU A 46 0.28 19.80 -10.95
CA LEU A 46 -0.18 20.60 -9.80
C LEU A 46 0.22 19.97 -8.46
N LEU A 47 0.17 18.64 -8.35
CA LEU A 47 0.66 17.92 -7.16
C LEU A 47 2.18 18.11 -6.97
N ILE A 48 2.96 18.03 -8.04
CA ILE A 48 4.42 18.20 -8.00
C ILE A 48 4.80 19.64 -7.66
N GLU A 49 4.16 20.62 -8.30
CA GLU A 49 4.35 22.05 -8.01
C GLU A 49 3.89 22.39 -6.58
N GLY A 50 2.82 21.77 -6.08
CA GLY A 50 2.38 21.91 -4.70
C GLY A 50 3.35 21.31 -3.69
N ALA A 51 4.03 20.20 -4.02
CA ALA A 51 4.97 19.52 -3.13
C ALA A 51 6.39 20.12 -3.16
N LEU A 52 6.85 20.61 -4.31
CA LEU A 52 8.23 21.08 -4.53
C LEU A 52 8.35 22.58 -4.84
N GLY A 53 7.25 23.28 -5.11
CA GLY A 53 7.28 24.67 -5.60
C GLY A 53 7.57 25.72 -4.55
N ARG A 54 7.56 25.38 -3.25
CA ARG A 54 7.88 26.30 -2.14
C ARG A 54 8.82 25.63 -1.13
N GLY A 55 9.74 26.40 -0.55
CA GLY A 55 10.65 25.91 0.49
C GLY A 55 9.92 25.26 1.67
N ASP A 56 8.79 25.83 2.09
CA ASP A 56 7.93 25.29 3.14
C ASP A 56 7.32 23.93 2.76
N ALA A 57 6.93 23.76 1.49
CA ALA A 57 6.29 22.55 0.99
C ALA A 57 7.28 21.38 0.87
N ILE A 58 8.53 21.68 0.52
CA ILE A 58 9.62 20.69 0.50
C ILE A 58 9.89 20.18 1.93
N GLY A 59 9.98 21.11 2.90
CA GLY A 59 10.15 20.76 4.30
C GLY A 59 9.01 19.88 4.83
N PHE A 60 7.76 20.23 4.49
CA PHE A 60 6.59 19.43 4.85
C PHE A 60 6.65 18.03 4.24
N THR A 61 6.94 17.92 2.95
CA THR A 61 7.05 16.63 2.25
C THR A 61 8.14 15.75 2.87
N LEU A 62 9.33 16.29 3.13
CA LEU A 62 10.44 15.54 3.76
C LEU A 62 10.12 15.10 5.18
N PHE A 63 9.48 15.96 5.99
CA PHE A 63 9.08 15.65 7.35
C PHE A 63 8.13 14.45 7.42
N TYR A 64 7.09 14.44 6.58
CA TYR A 64 6.15 13.31 6.52
C TYR A 64 6.78 12.07 5.87
N THR A 65 7.54 12.25 4.79
CA THR A 65 8.19 11.13 4.08
C THR A 65 9.12 10.34 4.99
N THR A 66 9.93 11.03 5.79
CA THR A 66 10.88 10.39 6.73
C THR A 66 10.16 9.52 7.76
N SER A 67 9.07 10.05 8.33
CA SER A 67 8.25 9.31 9.30
C SER A 67 7.65 8.03 8.69
N PHE A 68 7.21 8.08 7.42
CA PHE A 68 6.71 6.90 6.72
C PHE A 68 7.81 5.86 6.42
N ILE A 69 9.02 6.30 6.05
CA ILE A 69 10.16 5.39 5.83
C ILE A 69 10.51 4.64 7.11
N PHE A 70 10.63 5.33 8.24
CA PHE A 70 10.94 4.67 9.52
C PHE A 70 9.82 3.76 10.00
N THR A 71 8.57 4.13 9.75
CA THR A 71 7.42 3.26 10.07
C THR A 71 7.42 2.00 9.21
N GLY A 72 7.69 2.11 7.91
CA GLY A 72 7.79 0.98 6.99
C GLY A 72 8.93 0.02 7.35
N LEU A 73 10.10 0.56 7.71
CA LEU A 73 11.24 -0.23 8.21
C LEU A 73 10.92 -0.93 9.53
N SER A 74 10.16 -0.29 10.42
CA SER A 74 9.73 -0.88 11.69
C SER A 74 8.79 -2.07 11.47
N VAL A 75 7.85 -1.97 10.52
CA VAL A 75 6.94 -3.08 10.16
C VAL A 75 7.70 -4.24 9.48
N ALA A 76 8.71 -3.94 8.67
CA ALA A 76 9.53 -4.96 8.03
C ALA A 76 10.37 -5.78 9.04
N ARG A 77 10.83 -5.15 10.12
CA ARG A 77 11.63 -5.81 11.17
C ARG A 77 10.79 -6.39 12.32
N GLY A 78 9.61 -5.83 12.57
CA GLY A 78 8.97 -5.82 13.90
C GLY A 78 7.70 -6.66 14.07
N LEU A 79 7.39 -7.61 13.20
CA LEU A 79 6.30 -8.56 13.44
C LEU A 79 6.85 -9.96 13.74
N PRO A 80 7.30 -10.23 14.98
CA PRO A 80 7.26 -11.59 15.48
C PRO A 80 5.80 -12.06 15.44
N CYS A 81 5.52 -13.19 14.78
CA CYS A 81 4.18 -13.78 14.70
C CYS A 81 3.66 -14.10 16.13
N ARG A 82 3.02 -13.12 16.79
CA ARG A 82 2.17 -13.34 17.95
C ARG A 82 0.72 -13.09 17.51
N PRO A 83 -0.15 -14.11 17.52
CA PRO A 83 -1.54 -13.92 17.11
C PRO A 83 -2.25 -13.02 18.13
N VAL A 84 -2.53 -11.78 17.73
CA VAL A 84 -3.49 -10.92 18.44
C VAL A 84 -4.90 -11.37 18.07
N GLN A 85 -5.63 -11.82 19.08
CA GLN A 85 -7.01 -12.30 18.94
C GLN A 85 -7.96 -11.09 19.03
N TYR A 86 -8.28 -10.48 17.88
CA TYR A 86 -9.22 -9.36 17.82
C TYR A 86 -10.67 -9.84 17.99
N ARG A 87 -11.25 -9.70 19.19
CA ARG A 87 -12.70 -9.87 19.42
C ARG A 87 -13.44 -8.59 19.04
N PHE A 88 -13.60 -8.34 17.75
CA PHE A 88 -14.29 -7.14 17.27
C PHE A 88 -15.80 -7.39 17.15
N GLY A 89 -16.58 -6.66 17.94
CA GLY A 89 -18.04 -6.70 18.04
C GLY A 89 -18.79 -6.63 16.70
N ARG A 90 -20.02 -7.15 16.71
CA ARG A 90 -20.78 -7.74 15.60
C ARG A 90 -21.50 -6.77 14.63
N SER A 91 -21.32 -5.45 14.68
CA SER A 91 -22.19 -4.50 13.96
C SER A 91 -21.54 -3.79 12.76
N GLY A 92 -21.04 -4.54 11.77
CA GLY A 92 -20.57 -3.95 10.52
C GLY A 92 -20.29 -4.98 9.42
N LEU A 93 -21.28 -5.78 9.03
CA LEU A 93 -21.07 -6.98 8.20
C LEU A 93 -20.78 -6.75 6.71
N TYR A 94 -20.98 -5.56 6.13
CA TYR A 94 -20.77 -5.38 4.68
C TYR A 94 -19.33 -4.97 4.32
N TRP A 95 -18.74 -4.03 5.05
CA TRP A 95 -17.35 -3.59 4.86
C TRP A 95 -16.31 -4.61 5.35
N ARG A 96 -16.72 -5.55 6.21
CA ARG A 96 -15.83 -6.56 6.81
C ARG A 96 -15.38 -7.63 5.84
N GLY A 97 -16.18 -7.96 4.82
CA GLY A 97 -15.88 -9.07 3.91
C GLY A 97 -14.65 -8.83 3.03
N TRP A 98 -14.35 -7.57 2.71
CA TRP A 98 -13.21 -7.18 1.87
C TRP A 98 -12.00 -6.77 2.71
N VAL A 99 -12.18 -5.93 3.74
CA VAL A 99 -11.06 -5.49 4.60
C VAL A 99 -10.50 -6.61 5.48
N LEU A 100 -11.35 -7.46 6.08
CA LEU A 100 -10.86 -8.61 6.85
C LEU A 100 -10.25 -9.68 5.95
N ARG A 101 -10.70 -9.78 4.69
CA ARG A 101 -10.12 -10.72 3.71
C ARG A 101 -8.76 -10.22 3.23
N TRP A 102 -8.61 -8.91 3.05
CA TRP A 102 -7.33 -8.26 2.74
C TRP A 102 -6.32 -8.39 3.88
N TRP A 103 -6.73 -8.14 5.13
CA TRP A 103 -5.87 -8.31 6.31
C TRP A 103 -5.56 -9.78 6.63
N ARG A 104 -6.53 -10.69 6.46
CA ARG A 104 -6.33 -12.13 6.66
C ARG A 104 -5.40 -12.74 5.61
N TRP A 105 -5.49 -12.28 4.36
CA TRP A 105 -4.58 -12.75 3.30
C TRP A 105 -3.14 -12.26 3.55
N ARG A 106 -2.95 -11.02 4.01
CA ARG A 106 -1.62 -10.49 4.35
C ARG A 106 -0.98 -11.15 5.57
N LEU A 107 -1.77 -11.57 6.57
CA LEU A 107 -1.27 -12.31 7.74
C LEU A 107 -0.91 -13.77 7.42
N ILE A 108 -1.63 -14.42 6.49
CA ILE A 108 -1.34 -15.80 6.07
C ILE A 108 -0.07 -15.85 5.21
N VAL A 109 0.18 -14.86 4.36
CA VAL A 109 1.36 -14.87 3.47
C VAL A 109 2.66 -14.57 4.24
N THR A 110 2.64 -13.72 5.26
CA THR A 110 3.86 -13.38 6.01
C THR A 110 4.30 -14.44 7.03
N CYS A 111 3.38 -15.22 7.63
CA CYS A 111 3.74 -16.28 8.58
C CYS A 111 3.81 -17.70 7.97
N ARG A 112 3.52 -17.89 6.66
CA ARG A 112 3.58 -19.22 5.99
C ARG A 112 4.82 -19.41 5.10
N GLY A 113 5.79 -18.48 5.20
CA GLY A 113 7.04 -18.49 4.42
C GLY A 113 8.32 -18.46 5.26
N MET A 114 8.22 -18.65 6.58
CA MET A 114 9.36 -18.96 7.48
C MET A 114 9.22 -20.39 7.99
#